data_AF-A0A6J6SFL6-F1
#
_entry.id   AF-A0A6J6SFL6-F1
#
_cell.length_a   1.000
_cell.length_b   1.000
_cell.length_c   1.000
_cell.angle_alpha   90.00
_cell.angle_beta   90.00
_cell.angle_gamma   90.00
#
_symmetry.space_group_name_H-M   'P 1'
#
loop_
_entity.id
_entity.type
_entity.pdbx_description
1 polymer ?
#
loop_
_entity_poly.entity_id
_entity_poly.type
_entity_poly.pdbx_seq_one_letter_code
_entity_poly.pdbx_strand_id
1 'polypeptide(L)'
;MWSYSSGTTNVICSLLRQYIGGGDVAELLKQRIFDVLGMTSATGKSDAAGNFIGSSYVYATARDFAKFGYLYLRGGQWEGQQLIPRDWVESARVQQATDHESDHGYGLQWWIWKSLTGCMSAQGYEGQRIIVMPDRDLVIVHLGKWVAETAPALDRHLLTLIEAFPVV
;
A
#
# COMPACT_ATOMS: atom_id res chain seq x y z
N MET A 1 3.84 -12.18 -20.04
CA MET A 1 3.52 -10.74 -19.93
C MET A 1 2.86 -10.53 -18.58
N TRP A 2 3.28 -9.51 -17.82
CA TRP A 2 2.65 -9.16 -16.53
C TRP A 2 1.50 -8.18 -16.78
N SER A 3 0.47 -8.20 -15.93
CA SER A 3 -0.64 -7.25 -15.98
C SER A 3 -1.20 -7.05 -14.57
N TYR A 4 -1.50 -5.80 -14.21
CA TYR A 4 -2.13 -5.45 -12.95
C TYR A 4 -3.60 -5.89 -12.95
N SER A 5 -4.04 -6.58 -11.90
CA SER A 5 -5.44 -6.99 -11.74
C SER A 5 -5.87 -6.99 -10.29
N SER A 6 -6.94 -6.25 -9.98
CA SER A 6 -7.64 -6.31 -8.70
C SER A 6 -8.10 -7.72 -8.35
N GLY A 7 -8.41 -8.54 -9.36
CA GLY A 7 -8.80 -9.94 -9.16
C GLY A 7 -7.70 -10.77 -8.49
N THR A 8 -6.43 -10.51 -8.81
CA THR A 8 -5.29 -11.22 -8.21
C THR A 8 -5.22 -11.00 -6.70
N THR A 9 -5.41 -9.75 -6.24
CA THR A 9 -5.44 -9.44 -4.80
C THR A 9 -6.62 -10.12 -4.09
N ASN A 10 -7.79 -10.16 -4.72
CA ASN A 10 -8.96 -10.83 -4.14
C ASN A 10 -8.81 -12.36 -4.09
N VAL A 11 -8.10 -12.98 -5.04
CA VAL A 11 -7.71 -14.40 -4.95
C VAL A 11 -6.81 -14.63 -3.75
N ILE A 12 -5.83 -13.76 -3.49
CA ILE A 12 -4.98 -13.85 -2.27
C ILE A 12 -5.84 -13.77 -1.01
N CYS A 13 -6.82 -12.87 -0.95
CA CYS A 13 -7.72 -12.77 0.20
C CYS A 13 -8.60 -14.01 0.39
N SER A 14 -9.05 -14.63 -0.71
CA SER A 14 -9.80 -15.90 -0.66
C SER A 14 -8.93 -17.04 -0.13
N LEU A 15 -7.67 -17.14 -0.58
CA LEU A 15 -6.71 -18.11 -0.05
C LEU A 15 -6.40 -17.86 1.43
N LEU A 16 -6.26 -16.60 1.85
CA LEU A 16 -6.09 -16.24 3.25
C LEU A 16 -7.31 -16.67 4.08
N ARG A 17 -8.53 -16.43 3.59
CA ARG A 17 -9.77 -16.88 4.24
C ARG A 17 -9.78 -18.40 4.41
N GLN A 18 -9.40 -19.15 3.37
CA GLN A 18 -9.30 -20.60 3.46
C GLN A 18 -8.25 -21.05 4.47
N TYR A 19 -7.08 -20.41 4.47
CA TYR A 19 -5.97 -20.72 5.37
C TYR A 19 -6.34 -20.53 6.85
N ILE A 20 -7.17 -19.54 7.16
CA ILE A 20 -7.67 -19.29 8.53
C ILE A 20 -8.95 -20.08 8.87
N GLY A 21 -9.32 -21.10 8.08
CA GLY A 21 -10.47 -21.95 8.36
C GLY A 21 -11.83 -21.33 8.04
N GLY A 22 -11.88 -20.38 7.11
CA GLY A 22 -13.13 -19.74 6.67
C GLY A 22 -13.55 -18.51 7.48
N GLY A 23 -12.72 -18.06 8.42
CA GLY A 23 -12.97 -16.90 9.28
C GLY A 23 -13.04 -15.55 8.54
N ASP A 24 -13.39 -14.50 9.26
CA ASP A 24 -13.49 -13.14 8.72
C ASP A 24 -12.11 -12.48 8.57
N VAL A 25 -11.69 -12.27 7.33
CA VAL A 25 -10.42 -11.63 7.00
C VAL A 25 -10.41 -10.13 7.37
N ALA A 26 -11.56 -9.45 7.36
CA ALA A 26 -11.64 -8.06 7.79
C ALA A 26 -11.33 -7.93 9.29
N GLU A 27 -11.91 -8.84 10.10
CA GLU A 27 -11.65 -8.90 11.54
C GLU A 27 -10.20 -9.29 11.83
N LEU A 28 -9.64 -10.24 11.07
CA LEU A 28 -8.22 -10.58 11.18
C LEU A 28 -7.31 -9.37 10.91
N LEU A 29 -7.58 -8.60 9.85
CA LEU A 29 -6.83 -7.38 9.53
C LEU A 29 -6.99 -6.31 10.61
N LYS A 30 -8.21 -6.16 11.15
CA LYS A 30 -8.47 -5.27 12.26
C LYS A 30 -7.59 -5.62 13.46
N GLN A 31 -7.61 -6.87 13.90
CA GLN A 31 -6.86 -7.33 15.07
C GLN A 31 -5.35 -7.30 14.87
N ARG A 32 -4.85 -7.70 13.69
CA ARG A 32 -3.41 -7.85 13.45
C ARG A 32 -2.71 -6.59 12.97
N ILE A 33 -3.43 -5.69 12.32
CA ILE A 33 -2.85 -4.49 11.70
C ILE A 33 -3.52 -3.24 12.27
N PHE A 34 -4.83 -3.07 12.12
CA PHE A 34 -5.44 -1.77 12.44
C PHE A 34 -5.36 -1.43 13.92
N ASP A 35 -5.72 -2.36 14.81
CA ASP A 35 -5.68 -2.15 16.25
C ASP A 35 -4.24 -1.98 16.75
N VAL A 36 -3.31 -2.78 16.23
CA VAL A 36 -1.88 -2.73 16.61
C VAL A 36 -1.24 -1.41 16.20
N LEU A 37 -1.55 -0.92 14.99
CA LEU A 37 -1.08 0.38 14.52
C LEU A 37 -1.92 1.55 15.08
N GLY A 38 -2.97 1.28 15.85
CA GLY A 38 -3.91 2.30 16.33
C GLY A 38 -4.63 3.04 15.20
N MET A 39 -4.89 2.39 14.06
CA MET A 39 -5.65 2.91 12.92
C MET A 39 -7.16 2.89 13.21
N THR A 40 -7.61 3.70 14.16
CA THR A 40 -8.97 3.63 14.71
C THR A 40 -10.08 4.01 13.72
N SER A 41 -9.76 4.70 12.62
CA SER A 41 -10.72 5.00 11.55
C SER A 41 -10.80 3.93 10.47
N ALA A 42 -9.91 2.94 10.51
CA ALA A 42 -9.79 1.94 9.45
C ALA A 42 -10.94 0.92 9.46
N THR A 43 -11.60 0.77 8.32
CA THR A 43 -12.62 -0.26 8.09
C THR A 43 -12.40 -0.87 6.71
N GLY A 44 -12.65 -2.17 6.57
CA GLY A 44 -12.59 -2.87 5.30
C GLY A 44 -13.91 -3.59 5.00
N LYS A 45 -14.18 -3.87 3.72
CA LYS A 45 -15.43 -4.49 3.30
C LYS A 45 -15.23 -5.87 2.69
N SER A 46 -16.23 -6.72 2.89
CA SER A 46 -16.37 -8.00 2.22
C SER A 46 -17.51 -7.95 1.20
N ASP A 47 -17.45 -8.83 0.21
CA ASP A 47 -18.54 -9.05 -0.74
C ASP A 47 -19.73 -9.78 -0.07
N ALA A 48 -20.81 -10.00 -0.84
CA ALA A 48 -22.00 -10.71 -0.35
C ALA A 48 -21.75 -12.19 0.01
N ALA A 49 -20.65 -12.79 -0.46
CA ALA A 49 -20.22 -14.14 -0.12
C ALA A 49 -19.26 -14.17 1.10
N GLY A 50 -18.98 -13.01 1.70
CA GLY A 50 -18.08 -12.85 2.83
C GLY A 50 -16.60 -12.89 2.47
N ASN A 51 -16.23 -12.76 1.19
CA ASN A 51 -14.83 -12.62 0.81
C ASN A 51 -14.39 -11.18 1.01
N PHE A 52 -13.31 -10.99 1.75
CA PHE A 52 -12.72 -9.67 1.91
C PHE A 52 -12.23 -9.13 0.57
N ILE A 53 -12.64 -7.89 0.26
CA ILE A 53 -12.25 -7.24 -0.98
C ILE A 53 -10.90 -6.54 -0.73
N GLY A 54 -9.80 -7.27 -0.86
CA GLY A 54 -8.46 -6.74 -0.56
C GLY A 54 -7.93 -5.76 -1.60
N SER A 55 -8.48 -5.76 -2.81
CA SER A 55 -8.06 -4.84 -3.88
C SER A 55 -8.51 -3.39 -3.69
N SER A 56 -9.49 -3.15 -2.80
CA SER A 56 -10.17 -1.86 -2.67
C SER A 56 -10.95 -1.79 -1.35
N TYR A 57 -11.76 -0.75 -1.14
CA TYR A 57 -12.73 -0.68 -0.04
C TYR A 57 -12.19 -0.82 1.39
N VAL A 58 -10.89 -0.56 1.58
CA VAL A 58 -10.36 -0.12 2.88
C VAL A 58 -10.52 1.39 2.96
N TYR A 59 -11.18 1.85 4.02
CA TYR A 59 -11.43 3.26 4.30
C TYR A 59 -10.73 3.62 5.58
N ALA A 60 -9.91 4.68 5.56
CA ALA A 60 -9.25 5.22 6.73
C ALA A 60 -8.92 6.71 6.49
N THR A 61 -8.62 7.43 7.55
CA THR A 61 -8.07 8.79 7.46
C THR A 61 -6.65 8.76 6.88
N ALA A 62 -6.20 9.89 6.32
CA ALA A 62 -4.83 10.01 5.81
C ALA A 62 -3.78 9.70 6.90
N ARG A 63 -4.06 10.10 8.14
CA ARG A 63 -3.20 9.81 9.29
C ARG A 63 -3.07 8.30 9.55
N ASP A 64 -4.17 7.56 9.46
CA ASP A 64 -4.14 6.12 9.69
C ASP A 64 -3.45 5.37 8.55
N PHE A 65 -3.69 5.75 7.30
CA PHE A 65 -2.89 5.22 6.19
C PHE A 65 -1.40 5.56 6.32
N ALA A 66 -1.06 6.72 6.88
CA ALA A 66 0.34 7.08 7.11
C ALA A 66 1.00 6.17 8.15
N LYS A 67 0.27 5.64 9.14
CA LYS A 67 0.80 4.64 10.08
C LYS A 67 1.15 3.32 9.39
N PHE A 68 0.33 2.89 8.43
CA PHE A 68 0.65 1.73 7.59
C PHE A 68 1.89 1.99 6.72
N GLY A 69 2.00 3.17 6.11
CA GLY A 69 3.22 3.57 5.39
C GLY A 69 4.45 3.61 6.30
N TYR A 70 4.29 4.11 7.53
CA TYR A 70 5.37 4.19 8.53
C TYR A 70 5.84 2.82 8.99
N LEU A 71 4.94 1.85 9.12
CA LEU A 71 5.30 0.45 9.39
C LEU A 71 6.29 -0.06 8.34
N TYR A 72 6.03 0.19 7.06
CA TYR A 72 6.94 -0.16 5.96
C TYR A 72 8.21 0.72 5.94
N LEU A 73 8.11 1.99 6.31
CA LEU A 73 9.28 2.87 6.45
C LEU A 73 10.27 2.33 7.49
N ARG A 74 9.75 1.80 8.61
CA ARG A 74 10.53 1.21 9.70
C ARG A 74 10.82 -0.28 9.53
N GLY A 75 10.82 -0.79 8.29
CA GLY A 75 11.21 -2.17 8.02
C GLY A 75 10.29 -3.22 8.67
N GLY A 76 9.01 -2.89 8.85
CA GLY A 76 8.01 -3.77 9.44
C GLY A 76 7.93 -3.76 10.96
N GLN A 77 8.65 -2.85 11.62
CA GLN A 77 8.63 -2.69 13.08
C GLN A 77 7.66 -1.57 13.52
N TRP A 78 6.91 -1.84 14.59
CA TRP A 78 6.04 -0.87 15.25
C TRP A 78 6.21 -0.98 16.77
N GLU A 79 6.52 0.12 17.44
CA GLU A 79 6.70 0.18 18.91
C GLU A 79 7.59 -0.95 19.48
N GLY A 80 8.67 -1.29 18.76
CA GLY A 80 9.60 -2.35 19.15
C GLY A 80 9.20 -3.76 18.70
N GLN A 81 7.96 -3.99 18.28
CA GLN A 81 7.48 -5.28 17.78
C GLN A 81 7.68 -5.43 16.26
N GLN A 82 8.22 -6.56 15.81
CA GLN A 82 8.32 -6.89 14.38
C GLN A 82 6.98 -7.49 13.89
N LEU A 83 6.20 -6.71 13.13
CA LEU A 83 4.89 -7.15 12.61
C LEU A 83 4.97 -7.77 11.22
N ILE A 84 5.85 -7.23 10.37
CA ILE A 84 6.13 -7.76 9.02
C ILE A 84 7.60 -8.14 8.99
N PRO A 85 8.01 -9.33 8.52
CA PRO A 85 9.42 -9.68 8.41
C PRO A 85 10.21 -8.62 7.62
N ARG A 86 11.39 -8.22 8.13
CA ARG A 86 12.22 -7.19 7.47
C ARG A 86 12.51 -7.56 6.02
N ASP A 87 12.89 -8.80 5.75
CA ASP A 87 13.21 -9.27 4.40
C ASP A 87 12.01 -9.20 3.44
N TRP A 88 10.78 -9.32 3.96
CA TRP A 88 9.57 -9.10 3.16
C TRP A 88 9.43 -7.63 2.76
N VAL A 89 9.64 -6.72 3.71
CA VAL A 89 9.59 -5.27 3.44
C VAL A 89 10.66 -4.87 2.43
N GLU A 90 11.88 -5.39 2.57
CA GLU A 90 12.95 -5.10 1.62
C GLU A 90 12.66 -5.70 0.23
N SER A 91 12.10 -6.91 0.17
CA SER A 91 11.66 -7.52 -1.09
C SER A 91 10.53 -6.74 -1.79
N ALA A 92 9.68 -6.05 -1.03
CA ALA A 92 8.59 -5.23 -1.58
C ALA A 92 9.08 -3.97 -2.31
N ARG A 93 10.30 -3.51 -2.01
CA ARG A 93 10.96 -2.37 -2.67
C ARG A 93 11.64 -2.76 -3.99
N VAL A 94 11.77 -4.06 -4.26
CA VAL A 94 12.49 -4.58 -5.43
C VAL A 94 11.51 -4.84 -6.56
N GLN A 95 11.86 -4.34 -7.76
CA GLN A 95 11.07 -4.56 -8.96
C GLN A 95 11.09 -6.04 -9.36
N GLN A 96 9.91 -6.66 -9.39
CA GLN A 96 9.71 -8.06 -9.82
C GLN A 96 9.05 -8.13 -11.20
N ALA A 97 8.26 -7.11 -11.55
CA ALA A 97 7.64 -6.96 -12.85
C ALA A 97 7.71 -5.50 -13.32
N THR A 98 7.56 -5.30 -14.62
CA THR A 98 7.42 -3.98 -15.23
C THR A 98 6.01 -3.85 -15.76
N ASP A 99 5.35 -2.74 -15.43
CA ASP A 99 4.16 -2.32 -16.15
C ASP A 99 4.58 -1.54 -17.39
N HIS A 100 4.25 -2.06 -18.58
CA HIS A 100 4.68 -1.44 -19.83
C HIS A 100 3.85 -0.21 -20.20
N GLU A 101 2.69 -0.01 -19.58
CA GLU A 101 1.84 1.16 -19.84
C GLU A 101 2.34 2.40 -19.08
N SER A 102 2.66 2.27 -17.79
CA SER A 102 3.18 3.37 -16.96
C SER A 102 4.71 3.45 -16.90
N ASP A 103 5.42 2.44 -17.41
CA ASP A 103 6.87 2.23 -17.23
C ASP A 103 7.32 2.12 -15.75
N HIS A 104 6.38 1.91 -14.81
CA HIS A 104 6.71 1.67 -13.42
C HIS A 104 7.07 0.20 -13.15
N GLY A 105 7.87 0.00 -12.10
CA GLY A 105 8.08 -1.31 -11.53
C GLY A 105 6.92 -1.72 -10.63
N TYR A 106 6.79 -3.03 -10.41
CA TYR A 106 5.85 -3.59 -9.44
C TYR A 106 6.51 -4.73 -8.65
N GLY A 107 6.25 -4.80 -7.35
CA GLY A 107 6.77 -5.83 -6.45
C GLY A 107 5.90 -6.00 -5.22
N LEU A 108 5.52 -7.24 -4.87
CA LEU A 108 4.73 -7.58 -3.66
C LEU A 108 3.56 -6.62 -3.33
N GLN A 109 2.74 -6.27 -4.31
CA GLN A 109 1.59 -5.35 -4.18
C GLN A 109 1.93 -3.84 -4.10
N TRP A 110 3.17 -3.45 -4.35
CA TRP A 110 3.63 -2.07 -4.39
C TRP A 110 4.09 -1.68 -5.79
N TRP A 111 3.74 -0.45 -6.20
CA TRP A 111 4.36 0.21 -7.34
C TRP A 111 5.73 0.77 -6.96
N ILE A 112 6.67 0.73 -7.89
CA ILE A 112 8.04 1.21 -7.73
C ILE A 112 8.29 2.24 -8.82
N TRP A 113 8.43 3.50 -8.43
CA TRP A 113 8.68 4.58 -9.38
C TRP A 113 10.17 4.60 -9.70
N LYS A 114 10.53 4.34 -10.95
CA LYS A 114 11.94 4.26 -11.39
C LYS A 114 12.73 5.55 -11.14
N SER A 115 12.06 6.69 -11.08
CA SER A 115 12.66 7.99 -10.75
C SER A 115 13.00 8.16 -9.27
N LEU A 116 12.48 7.30 -8.38
CA LEU A 116 12.67 7.36 -6.94
C LEU A 116 13.24 6.04 -6.43
N THR A 117 14.55 6.02 -6.18
CA THR A 117 15.26 4.81 -5.73
C THR A 117 14.66 4.25 -4.44
N GLY A 118 14.28 2.98 -4.45
CA GLY A 118 13.79 2.26 -3.26
C GLY A 118 12.42 2.69 -2.75
N CYS A 119 11.68 3.51 -3.52
CA CYS A 119 10.33 3.91 -3.12
C CYS A 119 9.34 2.75 -3.24
N MET A 120 8.29 2.80 -2.43
CA MET A 120 7.12 1.94 -2.57
C MET A 120 5.88 2.83 -2.59
N SER A 121 5.01 2.61 -3.57
CA SER A 121 3.79 3.39 -3.74
C SER A 121 2.57 2.48 -3.84
N ALA A 122 1.65 2.58 -2.88
CA ALA A 122 0.32 1.99 -3.00
C ALA A 122 -0.56 3.00 -3.72
N GLN A 123 -1.12 2.61 -4.88
CA GLN A 123 -1.86 3.50 -5.76
C GLN A 123 -3.30 3.01 -5.92
N GLY A 124 -4.26 3.90 -5.68
CA GLY A 124 -5.69 3.63 -5.87
C GLY A 124 -6.32 4.53 -6.93
N TYR A 125 -7.49 4.10 -7.41
CA TYR A 125 -8.31 4.86 -8.35
C TYR A 125 -8.63 6.28 -7.83
N GLU A 126 -8.72 7.26 -8.73
CA GLU A 126 -8.98 8.68 -8.41
C GLU A 126 -7.93 9.37 -7.53
N GLY A 127 -6.67 8.91 -7.61
CA GLY A 127 -5.52 9.62 -7.05
C GLY A 127 -5.19 9.24 -5.61
N GLN A 128 -5.57 8.06 -5.14
CA GLN A 128 -5.15 7.61 -3.81
C GLN A 128 -3.66 7.22 -3.85
N ARG A 129 -2.89 7.67 -2.88
CA ARG A 129 -1.45 7.36 -2.77
C ARG A 129 -1.05 7.13 -1.32
N ILE A 130 -0.25 6.09 -1.09
CA ILE A 130 0.65 5.98 0.06
C ILE A 130 2.04 5.77 -0.53
N ILE A 131 2.94 6.74 -0.37
CA ILE A 131 4.30 6.68 -0.91
C ILE A 131 5.27 6.61 0.28
N VAL A 132 6.12 5.60 0.29
CA VAL A 132 7.12 5.34 1.33
C VAL A 132 8.51 5.49 0.71
N MET A 133 9.35 6.35 1.30
CA MET A 133 10.71 6.65 0.84
C MET A 133 11.69 6.53 2.02
N PRO A 134 12.37 5.38 2.17
CA PRO A 134 13.34 5.17 3.24
C PRO A 134 14.52 6.11 3.19
N ASP A 135 15.00 6.41 1.98
CA ASP A 135 16.15 7.27 1.75
C ASP A 135 15.88 8.74 2.14
N ARG A 136 14.64 9.11 2.49
CA ARG A 136 14.25 10.45 2.94
C ARG A 136 13.55 10.44 4.30
N ASP A 137 13.47 9.28 4.96
CA ASP A 137 12.65 9.05 6.15
C ASP A 137 11.19 9.55 6.02
N LEU A 138 10.58 9.35 4.85
CA LEU A 138 9.36 10.05 4.45
C LEU A 138 8.20 9.10 4.09
N VAL A 139 7.01 9.45 4.57
CA VAL A 139 5.72 8.88 4.14
C VAL A 139 4.82 10.00 3.66
N ILE A 140 4.29 9.87 2.43
CA ILE A 140 3.27 10.76 1.88
C ILE A 140 1.97 9.99 1.74
N VAL A 141 0.88 10.58 2.21
CA VAL A 141 -0.47 10.08 1.95
C VAL A 141 -1.27 11.17 1.25
N HIS A 142 -1.86 10.82 0.12
CA HIS A 142 -2.81 11.66 -0.59
C HIS A 142 -4.11 10.88 -0.78
N LEU A 143 -5.20 11.44 -0.26
CA LEU A 143 -6.56 10.96 -0.47
C LEU A 143 -7.28 12.01 -1.31
N GLY A 144 -7.82 11.61 -2.46
CA GLY A 144 -8.36 12.56 -3.43
C GLY A 144 -9.53 12.01 -4.23
N LYS A 145 -10.10 12.88 -5.07
CA LYS A 145 -11.10 12.52 -6.08
C LYS A 145 -10.70 13.16 -7.41
N TRP A 146 -9.66 12.61 -8.01
CA TRP A 146 -9.08 13.10 -9.27
C TRP A 146 -9.63 12.33 -10.46
N VAL A 147 -9.97 13.01 -11.55
CA VAL A 147 -10.28 12.35 -12.82
C VAL A 147 -8.99 11.81 -13.45
N ALA A 148 -9.09 10.79 -14.30
CA ALA A 148 -7.91 10.09 -14.83
C ALA A 148 -6.96 11.03 -15.60
N GLU A 149 -7.51 12.01 -16.29
CA GLU A 149 -6.78 12.97 -17.12
C GLU A 149 -5.83 13.85 -16.30
N THR A 150 -6.09 14.03 -15.01
CA THR A 150 -5.28 14.88 -14.12
C THR A 150 -4.27 14.10 -13.30
N ALA A 151 -4.25 12.76 -13.39
CA ALA A 151 -3.29 11.91 -12.68
C ALA A 151 -1.82 12.29 -12.94
N PRO A 152 -1.37 12.57 -14.18
CA PRO A 152 0.02 12.99 -14.42
C PRO A 152 0.38 14.32 -13.75
N ALA A 153 -0.58 15.22 -13.56
CA ALA A 153 -0.35 16.48 -12.86
C ALA A 153 -0.19 16.26 -11.35
N LEU A 154 -0.98 15.35 -10.77
CA LEU A 154 -0.83 14.94 -9.38
C LEU A 154 0.54 14.29 -9.14
N ASP A 155 0.95 13.34 -9.98
CA ASP A 155 2.22 12.65 -9.78
C ASP A 155 3.41 13.62 -9.90
N ARG A 156 3.37 14.59 -10.84
CA ARG A 156 4.36 15.68 -10.89
C ARG A 156 4.38 16.54 -9.63
N HIS A 157 3.21 16.91 -9.11
CA HIS A 157 3.13 17.70 -7.88
C HIS A 157 3.70 16.94 -6.67
N LEU A 158 3.41 15.64 -6.57
CA LEU A 158 3.96 14.78 -5.52
C LEU A 158 5.47 14.64 -5.66
N LEU A 159 6.01 14.49 -6.87
CA LEU A 159 7.45 14.47 -7.11
C LEU A 159 8.13 15.76 -6.64
N THR A 160 7.59 16.93 -6.99
CA THR A 160 8.12 18.22 -6.51
C THR A 160 8.07 18.33 -4.98
N LEU A 161 7.00 17.84 -4.34
CA LEU A 161 6.92 17.79 -2.88
C LEU A 161 7.99 16.89 -2.28
N ILE A 162 8.24 15.72 -2.88
CA ILE A 162 9.25 14.74 -2.43
C ILE A 162 10.66 15.33 -2.51
N GLU A 163 10.97 16.02 -3.61
CA GLU A 163 12.28 16.66 -3.83
C GLU A 163 12.59 17.78 -2.83
N ALA A 164 11.58 18.33 -2.14
CA ALA A 164 11.76 19.30 -1.07
C ALA A 164 12.31 18.69 0.24
N PHE A 165 12.33 17.36 0.37
CA PHE A 165 12.88 16.64 1.52
C PHE A 165 14.28 16.09 1.20
N PRO A 166 15.27 16.27 2.09
CA PRO A 166 16.63 15.80 1.86
C PRO A 166 16.70 14.27 1.94
N VAL A 167 17.68 13.71 1.23
CA VAL A 167 18.10 12.31 1.42
C VAL A 167 18.85 12.21 2.76
N VAL A 168 18.55 11.19 3.55
CA VAL A 168 19.12 10.92 4.90
C VAL A 168 20.24 9.90 4.90
#